data_AF-A0A7R9BAZ5-F1
#
_entry.id   AF-A0A7R9BAZ5-F1
#
_cell.length_a   1.000
_cell.length_b   1.000
_cell.length_c   1.000
_cell.angle_alpha   90.00
_cell.angle_beta   90.00
_cell.angle_gamma   90.00
#
_symmetry.space_group_name_H-M   'P 1'
#
loop_
_entity.id
_entity.type
_entity.pdbx_description
1 polymer ?
#
loop_
_entity_poly.entity_id
_entity_poly.type
_entity_poly.pdbx_seq_one_letter_code
_entity_poly.pdbx_strand_id
1 'polypeptide(L)'
;FLRIPFTPLEVSKFIHSLVKDTLRTREREGIVRPDMIHLLMEARKERVSDGVNGGKTAKLDLTDEDITAQATVFFLAGFDTASTLLCFASYFLALNEDVQDRLQAEIDLVFDDEVTYETVHSMKYLDMIISESLRLYPPVIAVDRVCEKPFSIPASDDQPAITFNKGDLAWIPIYCLHRDEDYFPDPERFDPERFSEENKKNIKPFTYLPFGLGPRSCIG
;
A
#
# COMPACT_ATOMS: atom_id res chain seq x y z
N PHE A 1 -4.68 27.73 12.23
CA PHE A 1 -4.02 26.41 12.16
C PHE A 1 -2.79 26.44 13.04
N LEU A 2 -2.71 25.51 14.00
CA LEU A 2 -1.54 25.34 14.87
C LEU A 2 -0.40 24.77 14.02
N ARG A 3 0.77 25.41 14.02
CA ARG A 3 1.98 24.95 13.29
C ARG A 3 2.67 23.81 14.06
N ILE A 4 1.91 22.78 14.40
CA ILE A 4 2.47 21.60 15.06
C ILE A 4 3.06 20.72 13.95
N PRO A 5 4.38 20.47 13.95
CA PRO A 5 4.99 19.62 12.96
C PRO A 5 4.53 18.18 13.15
N PHE A 6 4.34 17.46 12.04
CA PHE A 6 3.93 16.05 12.05
C PHE A 6 4.96 15.15 12.76
N THR A 7 6.24 15.50 12.68
CA THR A 7 7.33 14.82 13.39
C THR A 7 8.11 15.79 14.29
N PRO A 8 8.74 15.30 15.38
CA PRO A 8 9.66 16.11 16.17
C PRO A 8 10.79 16.68 15.30
N LEU A 9 11.19 17.93 15.58
CA LEU A 9 12.22 18.63 14.80
C LEU A 9 13.55 17.87 14.77
N GLU A 10 13.94 17.23 15.87
CA GLU A 10 15.19 16.46 15.92
C GLU A 10 15.16 15.22 15.00
N VAL A 11 14.00 14.57 14.88
CA VAL A 11 13.82 13.45 13.93
C VAL A 11 13.89 13.95 12.49
N SER A 12 13.23 15.07 12.20
CA SER A 12 13.27 15.72 10.88
C SER A 12 14.70 16.08 10.47
N LYS A 13 15.48 16.72 11.36
CA LYS A 13 16.90 17.04 11.11
C LYS A 13 17.75 15.79 10.90
N PHE A 14 17.54 14.75 11.70
CA PHE A 14 18.28 13.50 11.59
C PHE A 14 18.06 12.85 10.21
N ILE A 15 16.80 12.70 9.79
CA ILE A 15 16.46 12.10 8.50
C ILE A 15 17.03 12.93 7.35
N HIS A 16 16.93 14.26 7.44
CA HIS A 16 17.48 15.17 6.44
C HIS A 16 19.00 15.02 6.30
N SER A 17 19.73 15.03 7.41
CA SER A 17 21.18 14.82 7.40
C SER A 17 21.53 13.46 6.81
N LEU A 18 20.84 12.39 7.23
CA LEU A 18 21.11 11.04 6.78
C LEU A 18 20.97 10.91 5.25
N VAL A 19 19.86 11.37 4.68
CA VAL A 19 19.63 11.27 3.23
C VAL A 19 20.61 12.17 2.49
N LYS A 20 20.82 13.40 2.94
CA LYS A 20 21.73 14.35 2.29
C LYS A 20 23.18 13.89 2.30
N ASP A 21 23.64 13.34 3.41
CA ASP A 21 25.00 12.79 3.53
C ASP A 21 25.14 11.53 2.66
N THR A 22 24.09 10.71 2.55
CA THR A 22 24.05 9.55 1.65
C THR A 22 24.16 9.99 0.19
N LEU A 23 23.39 10.99 -0.25
CA LEU A 23 23.44 11.54 -1.60
C LEU A 23 24.84 12.05 -1.95
N ARG A 24 25.42 12.88 -1.07
CA ARG A 24 26.76 13.46 -1.26
C ARG A 24 27.85 12.40 -1.30
N THR A 25 27.78 11.39 -0.43
CA THR A 25 28.76 10.32 -0.37
C THR A 25 28.72 9.50 -1.66
N ARG A 26 27.51 9.15 -2.14
CA ARG A 26 27.35 8.42 -3.40
C ARG A 26 27.86 9.19 -4.61
N GLU A 27 27.59 10.49 -4.69
CA GLU A 27 28.09 11.33 -5.78
C GLU A 27 29.63 11.46 -5.74
N ARG A 28 30.20 11.72 -4.55
CA ARG A 28 31.65 11.90 -4.40
C ARG A 28 32.44 10.63 -4.69
N GLU A 29 31.92 9.48 -4.27
CA GLU A 29 32.62 8.19 -4.36
C GLU A 29 32.20 7.37 -5.59
N GLY A 30 31.25 7.86 -6.39
CA GLY A 30 30.74 7.16 -7.56
C GLY A 30 30.00 5.86 -7.21
N ILE A 31 29.37 5.80 -6.02
CA ILE A 31 28.67 4.59 -5.56
C ILE A 31 27.33 4.47 -6.29
N VAL A 32 27.18 3.38 -7.03
CA VAL A 32 25.93 2.98 -7.66
C VAL A 32 25.32 1.83 -6.88
N ARG A 33 24.14 2.06 -6.30
CA ARG A 33 23.33 1.03 -5.67
C ARG A 33 21.94 1.10 -6.29
N PRO A 34 21.44 0.04 -6.94
CA PRO A 34 20.14 0.05 -7.63
C PRO A 34 18.99 0.03 -6.61
N ASP A 35 18.79 1.14 -5.93
CA ASP A 35 17.72 1.37 -4.96
C ASP A 35 16.94 2.64 -5.30
N MET A 36 15.88 2.90 -4.53
CA MET A 36 15.01 4.06 -4.73
C MET A 36 15.75 5.40 -4.67
N ILE A 37 16.78 5.54 -3.82
CA ILE A 37 17.58 6.77 -3.77
C ILE A 37 18.30 6.97 -5.10
N HIS A 38 18.89 5.91 -5.65
CA HIS A 38 19.53 5.98 -6.95
C HIS A 38 18.54 6.28 -8.08
N LEU A 39 17.35 5.66 -8.09
CA LEU A 39 16.30 5.99 -9.06
C LEU A 39 15.88 7.47 -8.99
N LEU A 40 15.75 8.04 -7.79
CA LEU A 40 15.45 9.47 -7.61
C LEU A 40 16.60 10.38 -8.05
N MET A 41 17.86 9.95 -7.86
CA MET A 41 19.04 10.67 -8.36
C MET A 41 19.12 10.65 -9.89
N GLU A 42 18.75 9.55 -10.55
CA GLU A 42 18.68 9.48 -12.01
C GLU A 42 17.49 10.27 -12.55
N ALA A 43 16.32 10.18 -11.92
CA ALA A 43 15.13 10.97 -12.28
C ALA A 43 15.38 12.49 -12.23
N ARG A 44 16.25 12.95 -11.31
CA ARG A 44 16.72 14.35 -11.23
C ARG A 44 17.51 14.79 -12.48
N LYS A 45 18.21 13.85 -13.13
CA LYS A 45 19.02 14.11 -14.33
C LYS A 45 18.18 14.07 -15.60
N GLU A 46 17.12 13.27 -15.60
CA GLU A 46 16.24 13.07 -16.75
C GLU A 46 15.25 14.24 -16.98
N ARG A 47 14.87 14.44 -18.24
CA ARG A 47 13.72 15.30 -18.60
C ARG A 47 12.50 14.39 -18.72
N VAL A 48 11.55 14.53 -17.81
CA VAL A 48 10.32 13.75 -17.85
C VAL A 48 9.36 14.38 -18.85
N SER A 49 8.92 13.61 -19.84
CA SER A 49 7.78 13.98 -20.67
C SER A 49 6.50 13.65 -19.91
N ASP A 50 5.63 14.64 -19.68
CA ASP A 50 4.31 14.40 -19.10
C ASP A 50 3.49 13.49 -20.03
N GLY A 51 3.50 12.19 -19.74
CA GLY A 51 2.81 11.16 -20.52
C GLY A 51 1.27 11.21 -20.44
N VAL A 52 0.71 12.22 -19.77
CA VAL A 52 -0.74 12.36 -19.54
C VAL A 52 -1.37 13.41 -20.44
N ASN A 53 -0.60 14.34 -21.01
CA ASN A 53 -1.08 15.28 -22.05
C ASN A 53 0.14 15.73 -22.84
N GLY A 54 0.21 15.40 -24.14
CA GLY A 54 1.37 15.68 -25.02
C GLY A 54 1.79 17.16 -25.11
N GLY A 55 2.42 17.68 -24.07
CA GLY A 55 2.73 19.08 -23.89
C GLY A 55 3.78 19.31 -22.83
N LYS A 56 4.99 19.67 -23.30
CA LYS A 56 6.17 20.14 -22.56
C LYS A 56 6.89 19.08 -21.72
N THR A 57 8.05 18.62 -22.21
CA THR A 57 9.11 18.04 -21.38
C THR A 57 9.56 19.06 -20.35
N ALA A 58 9.10 18.95 -19.11
CA ALA A 58 9.64 19.69 -18.00
C ALA A 58 10.81 18.90 -17.41
N LYS A 59 11.92 19.57 -17.10
CA LYS A 59 12.95 18.96 -16.25
C LYS A 59 12.32 18.81 -14.86
N LEU A 60 12.25 17.59 -14.33
CA LEU A 60 11.84 17.40 -12.94
C LEU A 60 12.97 17.97 -12.06
N ASP A 61 12.77 19.14 -11.48
CA ASP A 61 13.78 19.76 -10.61
C ASP A 61 13.65 19.18 -9.20
N LEU A 62 14.03 17.90 -9.04
CA LEU A 62 14.00 17.20 -7.77
C LEU A 62 15.10 17.73 -6.85
N THR A 63 14.73 18.47 -5.83
CA THR A 63 15.67 18.98 -4.82
C THR A 63 16.13 17.87 -3.87
N ASP A 64 17.17 18.11 -3.08
CA ASP A 64 17.56 17.19 -1.99
C ASP A 64 16.43 17.06 -0.96
N GLU A 65 15.64 18.12 -0.78
CA GLU A 65 14.47 18.15 0.10
C GLU A 65 13.39 17.18 -0.43
N ASP A 66 13.12 17.20 -1.74
CA ASP A 66 12.13 16.31 -2.37
C ASP A 66 12.55 14.84 -2.24
N ILE A 67 13.82 14.53 -2.54
CA ILE A 67 14.34 13.16 -2.38
C ILE A 67 14.26 12.71 -0.93
N THR A 68 14.62 13.57 0.02
CA THR A 68 14.52 13.30 1.45
C THR A 68 13.06 13.04 1.85
N ALA A 69 12.13 13.88 1.42
CA ALA A 69 10.72 13.74 1.71
C ALA A 69 10.16 12.43 1.14
N GLN A 70 10.45 12.09 -0.12
CA GLN A 70 10.01 10.83 -0.71
C GLN A 70 10.61 9.63 0.01
N ALA A 71 11.92 9.63 0.27
CA ALA A 71 12.57 8.54 1.00
C ALA A 71 11.96 8.30 2.39
N THR A 72 11.61 9.39 3.08
CA THR A 72 10.94 9.34 4.38
C THR A 72 9.54 8.73 4.28
N VAL A 73 8.76 9.16 3.28
CA VAL A 73 7.39 8.66 3.06
C VAL A 73 7.41 7.17 2.74
N PHE A 74 8.28 6.72 1.84
CA PHE A 74 8.40 5.30 1.49
C PHE A 74 8.86 4.44 2.67
N PHE A 75 9.79 4.94 3.48
CA PHE A 75 10.20 4.25 4.70
C PHE A 75 9.02 4.08 5.67
N LEU A 76 8.30 5.15 6.00
CA LEU A 76 7.19 5.09 6.95
C LEU A 76 6.03 4.25 6.41
N ALA A 77 5.60 4.53 5.17
CA ALA A 77 4.46 3.87 4.55
C ALA A 77 4.74 2.37 4.32
N GLY A 78 5.96 1.99 3.97
CA GLY A 78 6.34 0.60 3.78
C GLY A 78 6.61 -0.16 5.09
N PHE A 79 7.13 0.52 6.12
CA PHE A 79 7.48 -0.13 7.38
C PHE A 79 6.26 -0.41 8.27
N ASP A 80 5.47 0.62 8.57
CA ASP A 80 4.40 0.52 9.57
C ASP A 80 3.26 -0.39 9.07
N THR A 81 2.91 -0.28 7.78
CA THR A 81 1.86 -1.11 7.18
C THR A 81 2.28 -2.58 7.06
N ALA A 82 3.49 -2.86 6.58
CA ALA A 82 3.98 -4.23 6.43
C ALA A 82 4.20 -4.90 7.80
N SER A 83 4.76 -4.18 8.78
CA SER A 83 4.94 -4.74 10.13
C SER A 83 3.60 -5.05 10.80
N THR A 84 2.59 -4.18 10.64
CA THR A 84 1.23 -4.43 11.13
C THR A 84 0.62 -5.67 10.48
N LEU A 85 0.73 -5.81 9.15
CA LEU A 85 0.28 -7.00 8.42
C LEU A 85 0.95 -8.27 8.96
N LEU A 86 2.29 -8.27 9.09
CA LEU A 86 3.03 -9.43 9.57
C LEU A 86 2.64 -9.81 11.00
N CYS A 87 2.38 -8.84 11.88
CA CYS A 87 1.88 -9.08 13.22
C CYS A 87 0.53 -9.81 13.21
N PHE A 88 -0.44 -9.32 12.43
CA PHE A 88 -1.77 -9.96 12.37
C PHE A 88 -1.76 -11.29 11.63
N ALA A 89 -0.98 -11.43 10.55
CA ALA A 89 -0.82 -12.71 9.86
C ALA A 89 -0.24 -13.77 10.81
N SER A 90 0.80 -13.41 11.58
CA SER A 90 1.38 -14.31 12.59
C SER A 90 0.39 -14.66 13.69
N TYR A 91 -0.41 -13.69 14.15
CA TYR A 91 -1.48 -13.91 15.12
C TYR A 91 -2.53 -14.89 14.60
N PHE A 92 -2.98 -14.75 13.36
CA PHE A 92 -3.96 -15.65 12.77
C PHE A 92 -3.42 -17.05 12.56
N LEU A 93 -2.17 -17.19 12.12
CA LEU A 93 -1.52 -18.50 12.03
C LEU A 93 -1.48 -19.19 13.40
N ALA A 94 -1.12 -18.46 14.45
CA ALA A 94 -1.06 -19.01 15.81
C ALA A 94 -2.44 -19.44 16.37
N LEU A 95 -3.54 -18.90 15.84
CA LEU A 95 -4.90 -19.27 16.25
C LEU A 95 -5.54 -20.34 15.37
N ASN A 96 -4.98 -20.63 14.19
CA ASN A 96 -5.53 -21.57 13.22
C ASN A 96 -4.44 -22.59 12.84
N GLU A 97 -4.25 -23.59 13.71
CA GLU A 97 -3.21 -24.62 13.55
C GLU A 97 -3.33 -25.36 12.21
N ASP A 98 -4.55 -25.62 11.74
CA ASP A 98 -4.81 -26.27 10.44
C ASP A 98 -4.34 -25.43 9.25
N VAL A 99 -4.52 -24.11 9.31
CA VAL A 99 -4.00 -23.17 8.31
C VAL A 99 -2.48 -23.09 8.40
N GLN A 100 -1.92 -23.06 9.62
CA GLN A 100 -0.48 -23.05 9.81
C GLN A 100 0.19 -24.31 9.26
N ASP A 101 -0.33 -25.50 9.57
CA ASP A 101 0.20 -26.77 9.10
C ASP A 101 0.16 -26.87 7.57
N ARG A 102 -0.91 -26.37 6.96
CA ARG A 102 -1.03 -26.34 5.50
C ARG A 102 -0.06 -25.35 4.86
N LEU A 103 0.17 -24.18 5.46
CA LEU A 103 1.20 -23.25 4.99
C LEU A 103 2.60 -23.85 5.14
N GLN A 104 2.87 -24.53 6.25
CA GLN A 104 4.15 -25.22 6.46
C GLN A 104 4.37 -26.29 5.39
N ALA A 105 3.34 -27.07 5.04
CA ALA A 105 3.43 -28.04 3.95
C ALA A 105 3.70 -27.38 2.59
N GLU A 106 3.14 -26.19 2.30
CA GLU A 106 3.48 -25.43 1.08
C GLU A 106 4.95 -24.96 1.11
N ILE A 107 5.43 -24.46 2.26
CA ILE A 107 6.83 -24.05 2.44
C ILE A 107 7.78 -25.22 2.23
N ASP A 108 7.51 -26.37 2.85
CA ASP A 108 8.35 -27.57 2.77
C ASP A 108 8.46 -28.14 1.35
N LEU A 109 7.48 -27.87 0.49
CA LEU A 109 7.49 -28.30 -0.92
C LEU A 109 8.33 -27.40 -1.83
N VAL A 110 8.46 -26.11 -1.48
CA VAL A 110 9.12 -25.12 -2.34
C VAL A 110 10.51 -24.72 -1.82
N PHE A 111 10.80 -25.00 -0.55
CA PHE A 111 12.03 -24.57 0.10
C PHE A 111 13.16 -25.61 -0.04
N ASP A 112 14.10 -25.32 -0.95
CA ASP A 112 15.29 -26.14 -1.25
C ASP A 112 16.57 -25.34 -0.88
N ASP A 113 16.69 -24.97 0.41
CA ASP A 113 17.80 -24.23 1.06
C ASP A 113 17.97 -22.72 0.76
N GLU A 114 17.49 -22.19 -0.37
CA GLU A 114 17.53 -20.73 -0.66
C GLU A 114 16.13 -20.14 -0.90
N VAL A 115 15.80 -19.04 -0.21
CA VAL A 115 14.58 -18.26 -0.49
C VAL A 115 14.83 -17.35 -1.70
N THR A 116 14.17 -17.62 -2.83
CA THR A 116 14.17 -16.73 -3.99
C THR A 116 12.86 -15.96 -4.14
N TYR A 117 12.88 -14.87 -4.90
CA TYR A 117 11.69 -14.08 -5.22
C TYR A 117 10.63 -14.93 -5.92
N GLU A 118 11.05 -15.74 -6.90
CA GLU A 118 10.18 -16.61 -7.68
C GLU A 118 9.54 -17.68 -6.81
N THR A 119 10.28 -18.22 -5.84
CA THR A 119 9.80 -19.24 -4.90
C THR A 119 8.68 -18.65 -4.05
N VAL A 120 8.91 -17.51 -3.39
CA VAL A 120 7.89 -16.84 -2.57
C VAL A 120 6.68 -16.44 -3.40
N HIS A 121 6.89 -15.92 -4.61
CA HIS A 121 5.80 -15.52 -5.50
C HIS A 121 4.93 -16.71 -5.98
N SER A 122 5.49 -17.93 -5.98
CA SER A 122 4.76 -19.13 -6.38
C SER A 122 3.84 -19.70 -5.28
N MET A 123 4.01 -19.25 -4.03
CA MET A 123 3.28 -19.74 -2.86
C MET A 123 1.85 -19.18 -2.81
N LYS A 124 0.91 -19.96 -3.32
CA LYS A 124 -0.49 -19.54 -3.48
C LYS A 124 -1.22 -19.47 -2.15
N TYR A 125 -0.95 -20.43 -1.26
CA TYR A 125 -1.62 -20.46 0.03
C TYR A 125 -1.11 -19.36 0.95
N LEU A 126 0.17 -19.02 0.88
CA LEU A 126 0.72 -17.80 1.49
C LEU A 126 0.00 -16.54 0.99
N ASP A 127 -0.19 -16.37 -0.32
CA ASP A 127 -0.95 -15.22 -0.90
C ASP A 127 -2.38 -15.13 -0.36
N MET A 128 -3.05 -16.27 -0.21
CA MET A 128 -4.38 -16.38 0.38
C MET A 128 -4.41 -15.93 1.85
N ILE A 129 -3.43 -16.37 2.65
CA ILE A 129 -3.27 -15.99 4.06
C ILE A 129 -3.00 -14.49 4.21
N ILE A 130 -2.12 -13.94 3.37
CA ILE A 130 -1.83 -12.50 3.37
C ILE A 130 -3.07 -11.69 2.98
N SER A 131 -3.81 -12.14 1.97
CA SER A 131 -5.03 -11.48 1.53
C SER A 131 -6.13 -11.51 2.59
N GLU A 132 -6.34 -12.65 3.26
CA GLU A 132 -7.33 -12.74 4.34
C GLU A 132 -6.90 -11.96 5.58
N SER A 133 -5.60 -11.90 5.87
CA SER A 133 -5.05 -11.06 6.94
C SER A 133 -5.29 -9.58 6.67
N LEU A 134 -5.10 -9.13 5.42
CA LEU A 134 -5.41 -7.78 4.98
C LEU A 134 -6.90 -7.47 4.96
N ARG A 135 -7.76 -8.46 4.72
CA ARG A 135 -9.22 -8.30 4.82
C ARG A 135 -9.64 -8.05 6.27
N LEU A 136 -9.18 -8.90 7.19
CA LEU A 136 -9.53 -8.75 8.60
C LEU A 136 -8.81 -7.59 9.27
N TYR A 137 -7.52 -7.38 9.07
CA TYR A 137 -6.82 -6.26 9.71
C TYR A 137 -6.03 -5.45 8.70
N PRO A 138 -6.72 -4.65 7.86
CA PRO A 138 -6.05 -3.72 6.98
C PRO A 138 -5.34 -2.63 7.82
N PRO A 139 -4.03 -2.40 7.63
CA PRO A 139 -3.32 -1.33 8.34
C PRO A 139 -3.94 0.07 8.10
N VAL A 140 -4.48 0.28 6.90
CA VAL A 140 -5.23 1.49 6.55
C VAL A 140 -6.74 1.18 6.60
N ILE A 141 -7.38 1.58 7.69
CA ILE A 141 -8.79 1.25 7.97
C ILE A 141 -9.81 2.04 7.14
N ALA A 142 -9.38 3.16 6.53
CA ALA A 142 -10.22 4.00 5.70
C ALA A 142 -9.39 4.94 4.82
N VAL A 143 -10.02 5.42 3.75
CA VAL A 143 -9.45 6.46 2.87
C VAL A 143 -10.48 7.55 2.63
N ASP A 144 -10.01 8.77 2.40
CA ASP A 144 -10.87 9.94 2.20
C ASP A 144 -10.67 10.60 0.83
N ARG A 145 -11.67 11.35 0.38
CA ARG A 145 -11.64 12.18 -0.82
C ARG A 145 -12.35 13.51 -0.54
N VAL A 146 -11.77 14.61 -1.00
CA VAL A 146 -12.44 15.92 -1.04
C VAL A 146 -12.96 16.16 -2.45
N CYS A 147 -14.24 16.51 -2.54
CA CYS A 147 -14.88 16.83 -3.81
C CYS A 147 -14.35 18.18 -4.35
N GLU A 148 -13.58 18.15 -5.44
CA GLU A 148 -13.06 19.37 -6.07
C GLU A 148 -14.04 20.00 -7.07
N LYS A 149 -14.87 19.17 -7.70
CA LYS A 149 -15.88 19.57 -8.68
C LYS A 149 -17.20 18.91 -8.31
N PRO A 150 -18.30 19.67 -8.18
CA PRO A 150 -19.59 19.09 -7.83
C PRO A 150 -19.97 17.95 -8.76
N PHE A 151 -20.42 16.84 -8.19
CA PHE A 151 -20.88 15.68 -8.94
C PHE A 151 -21.99 14.96 -8.18
N SER A 152 -22.83 14.24 -8.90
CA SER A 152 -23.90 13.44 -8.31
C SER A 152 -23.73 11.97 -8.68
N ILE A 153 -23.81 11.10 -7.68
CA ILE A 153 -24.03 9.67 -7.88
C ILE A 153 -25.53 9.50 -8.15
N PRO A 154 -25.93 8.90 -9.29
CA PRO A 154 -27.33 8.72 -9.61
C PRO A 154 -28.01 7.80 -8.60
N ALA A 155 -29.32 7.93 -8.46
CA ALA A 155 -30.11 6.98 -7.69
C ALA A 155 -29.99 5.58 -8.31
N SER A 156 -30.06 4.56 -7.47
CA SER A 156 -30.25 3.16 -7.86
C SER A 156 -31.57 2.66 -7.26
N ASP A 157 -31.98 1.44 -7.63
CA ASP A 157 -33.26 0.88 -7.18
C ASP A 157 -33.43 0.90 -5.65
N ASP A 158 -32.32 0.76 -4.91
CA ASP A 158 -32.30 0.68 -3.45
C ASP A 158 -31.67 1.90 -2.75
N GLN A 159 -31.14 2.89 -3.49
CA GLN A 159 -30.47 4.06 -2.88
C GLN A 159 -30.79 5.38 -3.59
N PRO A 160 -31.06 6.46 -2.83
CA PRO A 160 -31.33 7.78 -3.40
C PRO A 160 -30.07 8.36 -4.06
N ALA A 161 -30.27 9.32 -4.97
CA ALA A 161 -29.16 10.07 -5.56
C ALA A 161 -28.40 10.84 -4.48
N ILE A 162 -27.07 10.83 -4.55
CA ILE A 162 -26.19 11.54 -3.62
C ILE A 162 -25.46 12.63 -4.40
N THR A 163 -25.60 13.88 -3.96
CA THR A 163 -24.89 15.02 -4.57
C THR A 163 -23.76 15.47 -3.66
N PHE A 164 -22.55 15.51 -4.21
CA PHE A 164 -21.37 16.07 -3.56
C PHE A 164 -21.12 17.49 -4.09
N ASN A 165 -21.07 18.45 -3.19
CA ASN A 165 -20.66 19.81 -3.47
C ASN A 165 -19.14 19.94 -3.35
N LYS A 166 -18.60 21.03 -3.90
CA LYS A 166 -17.18 21.33 -3.74
C LYS A 166 -16.83 21.49 -2.26
N GLY A 167 -15.82 20.77 -1.79
CA GLY A 167 -15.36 20.76 -0.41
C GLY A 167 -15.97 19.65 0.45
N ASP A 168 -16.98 18.93 -0.05
CA ASP A 168 -17.54 17.79 0.68
C ASP A 168 -16.49 16.67 0.82
N LEU A 169 -16.43 16.07 2.00
CA LEU A 169 -15.54 14.96 2.32
C LEU A 169 -16.30 13.64 2.18
N ALA A 170 -15.80 12.75 1.33
CA ALA A 170 -16.24 11.37 1.26
C ALA A 170 -15.25 10.48 2.02
N TRP A 171 -15.74 9.67 2.95
CA TRP A 171 -14.94 8.73 3.71
C TRP A 171 -15.34 7.30 3.34
N ILE A 172 -14.37 6.48 2.97
CA ILE A 172 -14.57 5.10 2.53
C ILE A 172 -14.04 4.18 3.64
N PRO A 173 -14.93 3.53 4.42
CA PRO A 173 -14.55 2.75 5.58
C PRO A 173 -14.11 1.33 5.16
N ILE A 174 -12.84 1.19 4.76
CA ILE A 174 -12.24 -0.07 4.29
C ILE A 174 -12.46 -1.21 5.30
N TYR A 175 -12.14 -0.98 6.57
CA TYR A 175 -12.27 -1.99 7.63
C TYR A 175 -13.70 -2.51 7.79
N CYS A 176 -14.70 -1.63 7.71
CA CYS A 176 -16.11 -2.00 7.80
C CYS A 176 -16.56 -2.75 6.54
N LEU A 177 -16.15 -2.26 5.36
CA LEU A 177 -16.50 -2.87 4.08
C LEU A 177 -15.95 -4.29 3.95
N HIS A 178 -14.77 -4.54 4.49
CA HIS A 178 -14.14 -5.87 4.52
C HIS A 178 -14.82 -6.85 5.48
N ARG A 179 -15.70 -6.35 6.34
CA ARG A 179 -16.49 -7.11 7.33
C ARG A 179 -17.99 -7.09 7.09
N ASP A 180 -18.41 -6.49 5.99
CA ASP A 180 -19.81 -6.44 5.64
C ASP A 180 -20.26 -7.85 5.23
N GLU A 181 -21.23 -8.41 5.95
CA GLU A 181 -21.73 -9.76 5.73
C GLU A 181 -22.39 -9.94 4.36
N ASP A 182 -22.88 -8.85 3.76
CA ASP A 182 -23.42 -8.85 2.39
C ASP A 182 -22.32 -9.09 1.33
N TYR A 183 -21.06 -8.86 1.67
CA TYR A 183 -19.91 -9.04 0.78
C TYR A 183 -18.98 -10.17 1.21
N PHE A 184 -18.89 -10.44 2.51
CA PHE A 184 -18.04 -11.47 3.10
C PHE A 184 -18.83 -12.28 4.13
N PRO A 185 -19.49 -13.39 3.71
CA PRO A 185 -20.26 -14.25 4.62
C PRO A 185 -19.37 -14.78 5.76
N ASP A 186 -19.87 -14.85 6.99
CA ASP A 186 -19.05 -15.14 8.19
C ASP A 186 -17.83 -14.19 8.32
N PRO A 187 -18.04 -12.86 8.34
CA PRO A 187 -16.99 -11.87 8.10
C PRO A 187 -15.85 -11.88 9.12
N GLU A 188 -16.10 -12.34 10.36
CA GLU A 188 -15.08 -12.40 11.42
C GLU A 188 -14.25 -13.69 11.39
N ARG A 189 -14.65 -14.69 10.59
CA ARG A 189 -13.89 -15.93 10.45
C ARG A 189 -12.68 -15.69 9.54
N PHE A 190 -11.50 -16.06 10.01
CA PHE A 190 -10.29 -16.16 9.19
C PHE A 190 -10.41 -17.36 8.25
N ASP A 191 -10.66 -17.10 6.98
CA ASP A 191 -10.81 -18.11 5.94
C ASP A 191 -9.97 -17.75 4.70
N PRO A 192 -8.72 -18.23 4.60
CA PRO A 192 -7.88 -18.02 3.43
C PRO A 192 -8.55 -18.48 2.12
N GLU A 193 -9.45 -19.47 2.16
CA GLU A 193 -10.10 -20.02 0.96
C GLU A 193 -10.99 -19.00 0.24
N ARG A 194 -11.37 -17.88 0.88
CA ARG A 194 -12.05 -16.77 0.19
C ARG A 194 -11.23 -16.23 -0.99
N PHE A 195 -9.91 -16.29 -0.87
CA PHE A 195 -8.96 -15.81 -1.86
C PHE A 195 -8.38 -16.94 -2.71
N SER A 196 -8.96 -18.14 -2.69
CA SER A 196 -8.58 -19.19 -3.65
C SER A 196 -8.92 -18.76 -5.09
N GLU A 197 -8.25 -19.35 -6.07
CA GLU A 197 -8.51 -19.07 -7.49
C GLU A 197 -9.98 -19.32 -7.88
N GLU A 198 -10.64 -20.29 -7.23
CA GLU A 198 -12.05 -20.57 -7.46
C GLU A 198 -12.97 -19.50 -6.86
N ASN A 199 -12.62 -18.96 -5.69
CA ASN A 199 -13.46 -18.05 -4.91
C ASN A 199 -13.19 -16.56 -5.17
N LYS A 200 -12.01 -16.19 -5.68
CA LYS A 200 -11.66 -14.78 -6.01
C LYS A 200 -12.71 -14.12 -6.91
N LYS A 201 -13.33 -14.86 -7.83
CA LYS A 201 -14.41 -14.38 -8.72
C LYS A 201 -15.70 -14.00 -7.98
N ASN A 202 -15.90 -14.52 -6.77
CA ASN A 202 -17.08 -14.26 -5.93
C ASN A 202 -16.91 -12.96 -5.12
N ILE A 203 -15.70 -12.41 -5.01
CA ILE A 203 -15.45 -11.14 -4.33
C ILE A 203 -16.02 -10.02 -5.20
N LYS A 204 -17.00 -9.31 -4.64
CA LYS A 204 -17.64 -8.20 -5.34
C LYS A 204 -16.60 -7.11 -5.63
N PRO A 205 -16.55 -6.57 -6.86
CA PRO A 205 -15.67 -5.45 -7.15
C PRO A 205 -15.89 -4.28 -6.20
N PHE A 206 -14.81 -3.58 -5.84
CA PHE A 206 -14.81 -2.43 -4.94
C PHE A 206 -15.13 -2.73 -3.47
N THR A 207 -15.23 -4.00 -3.04
CA THR A 207 -15.45 -4.35 -1.62
C THR A 207 -14.18 -4.81 -0.91
N TYR A 208 -13.20 -5.36 -1.63
CA TYR A 208 -11.85 -5.64 -1.13
C TYR A 208 -10.88 -4.56 -1.63
N LEU A 209 -10.31 -3.79 -0.69
CA LEU A 209 -9.60 -2.52 -0.93
C LEU A 209 -8.34 -2.33 -0.05
N PRO A 210 -7.55 -3.37 0.26
CA PRO A 210 -6.43 -3.25 1.21
C PRO A 210 -5.35 -2.25 0.75
N PHE A 211 -5.24 -2.06 -0.56
CA PHE A 211 -4.28 -1.15 -1.21
C PHE A 211 -4.96 0.07 -1.86
N GLY A 212 -6.24 0.30 -1.57
CA GLY A 212 -7.05 1.31 -2.24
C GLY A 212 -7.28 1.02 -3.74
N LEU A 213 -7.84 1.99 -4.45
CA LEU A 213 -8.14 1.89 -5.88
C LEU A 213 -7.93 3.22 -6.61
N GLY A 214 -7.73 3.11 -7.92
CA GLY A 214 -7.58 4.24 -8.84
C GLY A 214 -6.18 4.85 -8.83
N PRO A 215 -6.02 6.11 -9.27
CA PRO A 215 -4.70 6.74 -9.49
C PRO A 215 -3.92 7.05 -8.20
N ARG A 216 -4.52 6.80 -7.03
CA ARG A 216 -3.93 7.00 -5.71
C ARG A 216 -3.93 5.69 -4.91
N SER A 217 -3.96 4.56 -5.59
CA SER A 217 -3.72 3.24 -4.99
C SER A 217 -2.26 3.10 -4.54
N CYS A 218 -1.99 2.13 -3.68
CA CYS A 218 -0.64 1.79 -3.25
C CYS A 218 0.25 1.50 -4.47
N ILE A 219 1.48 2.01 -4.45
CA ILE A 219 2.50 1.77 -5.48
C ILE A 219 3.46 0.63 -5.11
N GLY A 220 3.54 0.32 -3.81
CA GLY A 220 4.37 -0.75 -3.26
C GLY A 220 3.74 -2.12 -3.39
#